data_AF-A0A645EBW6-F1
#
_entry.id   AF-A0A645EBW6-F1
#
_cell.length_a   1.000
_cell.length_b   1.000
_cell.length_c   1.000
_cell.angle_alpha   90.00
_cell.angle_beta   90.00
_cell.angle_gamma   90.00
#
_symmetry.space_group_name_H-M   'P 1'
#
loop_
_entity.id
_entity.type
_entity.pdbx_description
1 polymer ?
#
loop_
_entity_poly.entity_id
_entity_poly.type
_entity_poly.pdbx_seq_one_letter_code
_entity_poly.pdbx_strand_id
1 'polypeptide(L)'
;MTLTGGLRSLPVMAALLDDGAADLFGLSRPFNAEPDLVNRWAEDDARPSACISCNACFKTAAYGVVDCPIMRDRQEGDWDPL
;
A
#
# COMPACT_ATOMS: atom_id res chain seq x y z
N MET A 1 1.74 2.26 -18.99
CA MET A 1 2.93 2.56 -18.16
C MET A 1 2.56 2.45 -16.69
N THR A 2 3.41 1.84 -15.87
CA THR A 2 3.17 1.69 -14.42
C THR A 2 3.96 2.71 -13.61
N LEU A 3 3.28 3.52 -12.80
CA LEU A 3 3.89 4.52 -11.94
C LEU A 3 4.04 4.00 -10.50
N THR A 4 5.19 4.27 -9.90
CA THR A 4 5.44 4.08 -8.46
C THR A 4 6.00 5.38 -7.89
N GLY A 5 5.90 5.59 -6.57
CA GLY A 5 6.40 6.84 -5.98
C GLY A 5 5.92 7.19 -4.58
N GLY A 6 5.53 6.21 -3.76
CA GLY A 6 4.92 6.52 -2.45
C GLY A 6 3.48 7.05 -2.56
N LEU A 7 2.77 6.58 -3.59
CA LEU A 7 1.35 6.77 -3.78
C LEU A 7 0.60 6.15 -2.60
N ARG A 8 -0.28 6.94 -1.97
CA ARG A 8 -1.02 6.57 -0.76
C ARG A 8 -2.45 7.07 -0.76
N SER A 9 -2.79 7.98 -1.66
CA SER A 9 -4.07 8.68 -1.70
C SER A 9 -4.78 8.28 -2.98
N LEU A 10 -5.95 7.68 -2.84
CA LEU A 10 -6.80 7.30 -3.97
C LEU A 10 -7.18 8.53 -4.84
N PRO A 11 -7.59 9.68 -4.27
CA PRO A 11 -7.84 10.89 -5.06
C PRO A 11 -6.64 11.38 -5.88
N VAL A 12 -5.42 11.24 -5.34
CA VAL A 12 -4.21 11.65 -6.07
C VAL A 12 -3.93 10.72 -7.25
N MET A 13 -4.10 9.41 -7.06
CA MET A 13 -3.96 8.44 -8.15
C MET A 13 -5.03 8.63 -9.22
N ALA A 14 -6.27 8.95 -8.83
CA ALA A 14 -7.34 9.26 -9.77
C ALA A 14 -6.98 10.48 -10.64
N ALA A 15 -6.53 11.58 -10.03
CA ALA A 15 -6.10 12.76 -10.78
C ALA A 15 -4.95 12.46 -11.76
N LEU A 16 -3.97 11.64 -11.36
CA LEU A 16 -2.87 11.23 -12.23
C LEU A 16 -3.33 10.36 -13.41
N LEU A 17 -4.36 9.54 -13.21
CA LEU A 17 -4.97 8.75 -14.27
C LEU A 17 -5.71 9.65 -15.26
N ASP A 18 -6.50 10.59 -14.76
CA ASP A 18 -7.28 11.53 -15.58
C ASP A 18 -6.37 12.46 -16.41
N ASP A 19 -5.24 12.87 -15.85
CA ASP A 19 -4.21 13.67 -16.54
C ASP A 19 -3.38 12.85 -17.56
N GLY A 20 -3.61 11.53 -17.65
CA GLY A 20 -2.87 10.63 -18.55
C GLY A 20 -1.41 10.39 -18.14
N ALA A 21 -1.05 10.67 -16.87
CA ALA A 21 0.31 10.52 -16.38
C ALA A 21 0.72 9.05 -16.16
N ALA A 22 -0.26 8.16 -15.93
CA ALA A 22 -0.04 6.73 -15.77
C ALA A 22 -1.29 5.91 -16.10
N ASP A 23 -1.10 4.69 -16.61
CA ASP A 23 -2.20 3.75 -16.87
C ASP A 23 -2.39 2.74 -15.73
N LEU A 24 -1.34 2.56 -14.92
CA LEU A 24 -1.27 1.58 -13.84
C LEU A 24 -0.46 2.16 -12.67
N PHE A 25 -0.80 1.76 -11.44
CA PHE A 25 -0.09 2.18 -10.23
C PHE A 25 0.47 0.97 -9.50
N GLY A 26 1.78 0.98 -9.24
CA GLY A 26 2.44 -0.02 -8.41
C GLY A 26 2.56 0.46 -6.96
N LEU A 27 1.96 -0.31 -6.04
CA LEU A 27 2.03 -0.06 -4.60
C LEU A 27 2.77 -1.22 -3.92
N SER A 28 3.64 -0.90 -2.96
CA SER A 28 4.38 -1.90 -2.15
C SER A 28 4.21 -1.58 -0.67
N ARG A 29 4.85 -0.50 -0.19
CA ARG A 29 4.76 -0.08 1.21
C ARG A 29 3.32 0.19 1.73
N PRO A 30 2.37 0.69 0.91
CA PRO A 30 0.97 0.75 1.30
C PRO A 30 0.37 -0.63 1.62
N PHE A 31 0.63 -1.65 0.81
CA PHE A 31 0.14 -3.00 1.05
C PHE A 31 0.78 -3.69 2.25
N ASN A 32 2.06 -3.41 2.52
CA ASN A 32 2.69 -3.89 3.76
C ASN A 32 2.04 -3.30 5.01
N ALA A 33 1.46 -2.09 4.92
CA ALA A 33 0.80 -1.43 6.04
C ALA A 33 -0.70 -1.75 6.11
N GLU A 34 -1.33 -2.05 4.97
CA GLU A 34 -2.75 -2.38 4.85
C GLU A 34 -2.93 -3.38 3.70
N PRO A 35 -2.95 -4.70 3.96
CA PRO A 35 -3.13 -5.71 2.92
C PRO A 35 -4.46 -5.54 2.17
N ASP A 36 -5.52 -5.19 2.88
CA ASP A 36 -6.88 -5.03 2.35
C ASP A 36 -7.18 -3.63 1.75
N LEU A 37 -6.13 -2.83 1.50
CA LEU A 37 -6.27 -1.42 1.11
C LEU A 37 -7.18 -1.17 -0.10
N VAL A 38 -7.16 -2.05 -1.11
CA VAL A 38 -7.97 -1.90 -2.33
C VAL A 38 -9.44 -2.14 -2.04
N ASN A 39 -9.77 -3.15 -1.24
CA ASN A 39 -11.16 -3.43 -0.89
C ASN A 39 -11.73 -2.31 -0.02
N ARG A 40 -10.95 -1.84 0.98
CA ARG A 40 -11.30 -0.66 1.77
C ARG A 40 -11.61 0.57 0.90
N TRP A 41 -10.77 0.83 -0.11
CA TRP A 41 -11.01 1.91 -1.07
C TRP A 41 -12.27 1.68 -1.92
N ALA A 42 -12.57 0.44 -2.29
CA ALA A 42 -13.77 0.09 -3.04
C ALA A 42 -15.05 0.22 -2.20
N GLU A 43 -14.95 0.08 -0.87
CA GLU A 43 -16.04 0.27 0.10
C GLU A 43 -16.24 1.75 0.50
N ASP A 44 -15.85 2.68 -0.38
CA ASP A 44 -16.04 4.14 -0.24
C ASP A 44 -15.24 4.78 0.91
N ASP A 45 -14.26 4.07 1.50
CA ASP A 45 -13.30 4.64 2.44
C ASP A 45 -12.03 5.11 1.70
N ALA A 46 -12.12 6.29 1.08
CA ALA A 46 -11.05 6.92 0.31
C ALA A 46 -9.90 7.51 1.14
N ARG A 47 -9.82 7.23 2.45
CA ARG A 47 -8.71 7.72 3.28
C ARG A 47 -7.37 7.24 2.71
N PRO A 48 -6.27 7.99 2.92
CA PRO A 48 -4.95 7.51 2.51
C PRO A 48 -4.57 6.19 3.19
N SER A 49 -3.66 5.43 2.57
CA SER A 49 -3.06 4.27 3.23
C SER A 49 -2.36 4.69 4.53
N ALA A 50 -2.28 3.79 5.51
CA ALA A 50 -1.64 3.99 6.80
C ALA A 50 -0.14 4.22 6.66
N CYS A 51 0.48 3.80 5.55
CA CYS A 51 1.91 3.92 5.32
C CYS A 51 2.43 5.37 5.48
N ILE A 52 3.23 5.61 6.51
CA ILE A 52 3.86 6.92 6.75
C ILE A 52 5.25 7.08 6.09
N SER A 53 5.68 6.13 5.26
CA SER A 53 7.02 6.15 4.63
C SER A 53 8.20 6.16 5.64
N CYS A 54 8.07 5.49 6.78
CA CYS A 54 9.13 5.41 7.80
C CYS A 54 10.34 4.52 7.43
N ASN A 55 10.25 3.76 6.33
CA ASN A 55 11.25 2.79 5.87
C ASN A 55 11.60 1.66 6.86
N ALA A 56 10.79 1.42 7.90
CA ALA A 56 11.01 0.33 8.84
C ALA A 56 10.98 -1.06 8.17
N CYS A 57 10.03 -1.28 7.24
CA CYS A 57 9.95 -2.50 6.43
C CYS A 57 11.20 -2.80 5.60
N PHE A 58 11.95 -1.78 5.19
CA PHE A 58 13.21 -1.96 4.48
C PHE A 58 14.35 -2.40 5.41
N LYS A 59 14.33 -1.92 6.67
CA LYS A 59 15.29 -2.35 7.69
C LYS A 59 15.09 -3.81 8.06
N THR A 60 13.83 -4.23 8.22
CA THR A 60 13.50 -5.63 8.55
C THR A 60 13.82 -6.56 7.38
N ALA A 61 13.61 -6.12 6.13
CA ALA A 61 13.94 -6.89 4.93
C ALA A 61 15.40 -7.36 4.87
N ALA A 62 16.34 -6.58 5.43
CA ALA A 62 17.75 -6.95 5.53
C ALA A 62 17.99 -8.22 6.37
N TYR A 63 17.05 -8.57 7.24
CA TYR A 63 17.06 -9.78 8.07
C TYR A 63 16.20 -10.91 7.48
N GLY A 64 15.73 -10.78 6.25
CA GLY A 64 14.97 -11.82 5.53
C GLY A 64 13.46 -11.81 5.77
N VAL A 65 12.94 -10.83 6.53
CA VAL A 65 11.50 -10.70 6.81
C VAL A 65 11.02 -9.28 6.54
N VAL A 66 9.86 -9.09 5.92
CA VAL A 66 9.28 -7.76 5.73
C VAL A 66 8.20 -7.55 6.78
N ASP A 67 8.50 -6.75 7.80
CA ASP A 67 7.52 -6.36 8.84
C ASP A 67 7.28 -4.85 8.83
N CYS A 68 6.01 -4.47 8.95
CA CYS A 68 5.57 -3.09 9.02
C CYS A 68 5.06 -2.78 10.45
N PRO A 69 5.66 -1.81 11.17
CA PRO A 69 5.29 -1.52 12.55
C PRO A 69 3.92 -0.82 12.68
N ILE A 70 3.37 -0.34 11.58
CA ILE A 70 2.09 0.36 11.48
C ILE A 70 1.06 -0.43 10.66
N MET A 71 1.31 -1.74 10.49
CA MET A 71 0.37 -2.64 9.83
C MET A 71 -0.98 -2.59 10.55
N ARG A 72 -2.03 -2.18 9.85
CA ARG A 72 -3.40 -2.34 10.32
C ARG A 72 -3.76 -3.81 10.24
N ASP A 73 -4.44 -4.28 11.27
CA ASP A 73 -4.95 -5.65 11.36
C ASP A 73 -3.88 -6.72 11.10
N ARG A 74 -2.92 -6.84 12.03
CA ARG A 74 -1.83 -7.83 11.99
C ARG A 74 -2.29 -9.30 11.83
N GLN A 75 -3.58 -9.60 12.03
CA GLN A 75 -4.16 -10.93 11.83
C GLN A 75 -4.46 -11.23 10.34
N GLU A 76 -4.56 -10.21 9.47
CA GLU A 76 -4.88 -10.39 8.04
C GLU A 76 -3.68 -10.91 7.22
N GLY A 77 -2.47 -10.85 7.79
CA GLY A 77 -1.23 -11.29 7.12
C GLY A 77 -0.85 -12.75 7.35
N ASP A 78 -1.63 -13.51 8.12
CA ASP A 78 -1.39 -14.94 8.33
C ASP A 78 -1.93 -15.71 7.12
N TRP A 79 -1.15 -15.72 6.05
CA TRP A 79 -1.41 -16.54 4.87
C TRP A 79 -1.13 -17.99 5.22
N ASP A 80 -2.12 -18.68 5.79
CA ASP A 80 -2.11 -20.13 5.94
C ASP A 80 -2.41 -20.74 4.56
N PRO A 81 -1.45 -21.42 3.91
CA PRO A 81 -1.71 -22.06 2.63
C PRO A 81 -2.67 -23.24 2.87
N LEU A 82 -3.90 -23.13 2.38
CA LEU A 82 -4.85 -24.25 2.28
C LEU A 82 -4.21 -25.46 1.59
#